data_AF-A0A4Q3N3J6-F1
#
_entry.id   AF-A0A4Q3N3J6-F1
#
_cell.length_a   1.000
_cell.length_b   1.000
_cell.length_c   1.000
_cell.angle_alpha   90.00
_cell.angle_beta   90.00
_cell.angle_gamma   90.00
#
_symmetry.space_group_name_H-M   'P 1'
#
loop_
_entity.id
_entity.type
_entity.pdbx_description
1 polymer ?
#
loop_
_entity_poly.entity_id
_entity_poly.type
_entity_poly.pdbx_seq_one_letter_code
_entity_poly.pdbx_strand_id
1 'polypeptide(L)'
;MNPPIDLHLFAKEAMRARGLLPEFSAPALREAGAARSATPERGGQIRDLRSLTWFSIDNDDTRDLDQLSVAEALPGGAARLLVAVADVDVLAPLGGAVDAHAAANTTSVYTAAGVFPMLPHLLSTDLSSLHEGQDRLAVVVEMQVRADGTVAQA
;
A
#
# COMPACT_ATOMS: atom_id res chain seq x y z
N MET A 1 -39.05 13.05 -18.62
CA MET A 1 -38.00 13.09 -17.58
C MET A 1 -36.77 12.40 -18.14
N ASN A 2 -35.61 13.05 -18.14
CA ASN A 2 -34.37 12.35 -18.46
C ASN A 2 -34.07 11.33 -17.34
N PRO A 3 -33.54 10.15 -17.68
CA PRO A 3 -33.09 9.21 -16.66
C PRO A 3 -32.00 9.85 -15.79
N PRO A 4 -31.92 9.49 -14.50
CA PRO A 4 -30.86 9.99 -13.63
C PRO A 4 -29.49 9.59 -14.19
N ILE A 5 -28.54 10.54 -14.14
CA ILE A 5 -27.16 10.33 -14.57
C ILE A 5 -26.46 9.47 -13.52
N ASP A 6 -25.98 8.29 -13.91
CA ASP A 6 -25.13 7.44 -13.07
C ASP A 6 -23.65 7.71 -13.38
N LEU A 7 -23.05 8.61 -12.61
CA LEU A 7 -21.63 8.98 -12.75
C LEU A 7 -20.69 7.79 -12.54
N HIS A 8 -21.08 6.81 -11.72
CA HIS A 8 -20.26 5.65 -11.44
C HIS A 8 -20.23 4.71 -12.64
N LEU A 9 -21.38 4.50 -13.30
CA LEU A 9 -21.45 3.76 -14.56
C LEU A 9 -20.55 4.39 -15.63
N PHE A 10 -20.60 5.72 -15.81
CA PHE A 10 -19.73 6.42 -16.75
C PHE A 10 -18.24 6.24 -16.44
N ALA A 11 -17.86 6.26 -15.16
CA ALA A 11 -16.47 6.03 -14.76
C ALA A 11 -16.03 4.59 -15.10
N LYS A 12 -16.89 3.59 -14.90
CA LYS A 12 -16.61 2.20 -15.28
C LYS A 12 -16.47 2.03 -16.79
N GLU A 13 -17.32 2.67 -17.59
CA GLU A 13 -17.20 2.66 -19.05
C GLU A 13 -15.89 3.32 -19.51
N ALA A 14 -15.52 4.45 -18.90
CA ALA A 14 -14.26 5.12 -19.18
C ALA A 14 -13.04 4.25 -18.84
N MET A 15 -13.09 3.51 -17.72
CA MET A 15 -12.06 2.53 -17.35
C MET A 15 -11.88 1.49 -18.47
N ARG A 16 -12.98 0.86 -18.89
CA ARG A 16 -12.96 -0.16 -19.95
C ARG A 16 -12.47 0.38 -21.29
N ALA A 17 -12.92 1.58 -21.67
CA ALA A 17 -12.49 2.24 -22.90
C ALA A 17 -10.98 2.55 -22.93
N ARG A 18 -10.32 2.59 -21.77
CA ARG A 18 -8.87 2.77 -21.63
C ARG A 18 -8.11 1.45 -21.38
N GLY A 19 -8.78 0.31 -21.48
CA GLY A 19 -8.17 -1.00 -21.28
C GLY A 19 -7.95 -1.39 -19.81
N LEU A 20 -8.61 -0.69 -18.89
CA LEU A 20 -8.50 -0.90 -17.45
C LEU A 20 -9.70 -1.72 -16.93
N LEU A 21 -9.51 -2.34 -15.76
CA LEU A 21 -10.46 -3.24 -15.11
C LEU A 21 -11.14 -2.53 -13.93
N PRO A 22 -12.41 -2.10 -14.05
CA PRO A 22 -13.12 -1.46 -12.95
C PRO A 22 -13.58 -2.44 -11.85
N GLU A 23 -13.54 -3.75 -12.08
CA GLU A 23 -13.85 -4.76 -11.07
C GLU A 23 -12.77 -5.84 -10.97
N PHE A 24 -12.62 -6.37 -9.77
CA PHE A 24 -11.78 -7.53 -9.52
C PHE A 24 -12.42 -8.80 -10.09
N SER A 25 -11.58 -9.69 -10.61
CA SER A 25 -12.00 -11.01 -11.02
C SER A 25 -12.33 -11.87 -9.78
N ALA A 26 -13.22 -12.86 -9.94
CA ALA A 26 -13.51 -13.80 -8.84
C ALA A 26 -12.25 -14.55 -8.34
N PRO A 27 -11.30 -14.97 -9.20
CA PRO A 27 -10.00 -15.46 -8.74
C PRO A 27 -9.23 -14.48 -7.84
N ALA A 28 -9.13 -13.19 -8.22
CA ALA A 28 -8.42 -12.20 -7.43
C ALA A 28 -9.06 -11.98 -6.05
N LEU A 29 -10.39 -11.95 -5.97
CA LEU A 29 -11.10 -11.84 -4.70
C LEU A 29 -10.91 -13.07 -3.80
N ARG A 30 -10.85 -14.28 -4.38
CA ARG A 30 -10.56 -15.51 -3.62
C ARG A 30 -9.14 -15.54 -3.10
N GLU A 31 -8.17 -15.15 -3.93
CA GLU A 31 -6.77 -15.05 -3.53
C GLU A 31 -6.57 -14.05 -2.38
N ALA A 32 -7.12 -12.84 -2.50
CA ALA A 32 -7.11 -11.87 -1.41
C ALA A 32 -7.78 -12.41 -0.14
N GLY A 33 -8.88 -13.14 -0.27
CA GLY A 33 -9.56 -13.79 0.85
C GLY A 33 -8.69 -14.84 1.56
N ALA A 34 -7.94 -15.63 0.81
CA ALA A 34 -7.03 -16.65 1.35
C ALA A 34 -5.86 -16.04 2.14
N ALA A 35 -5.43 -14.82 1.77
CA ALA A 35 -4.34 -14.12 2.45
C ALA A 35 -4.64 -13.84 3.94
N ARG A 36 -5.91 -13.78 4.38
CA ARG A 36 -6.26 -13.61 5.80
C ARG A 36 -5.74 -14.73 6.71
N SER A 37 -5.63 -15.94 6.18
CA SER A 37 -5.22 -17.13 6.94
C SER A 37 -3.74 -17.45 6.76
N ALA A 38 -3.06 -16.74 5.85
CA ALA A 38 -1.63 -16.90 5.67
C ALA A 38 -0.89 -16.17 6.79
N THR A 39 0.06 -16.84 7.43
CA THR A 39 1.13 -16.14 8.15
C THR A 39 2.05 -15.57 7.08
N PRO A 40 2.28 -14.25 7.03
CA PRO A 40 3.24 -13.69 6.09
C PRO A 40 4.64 -14.24 6.40
N GLU A 41 5.10 -15.19 5.59
CA GLU A 41 6.41 -15.81 5.75
C GLU A 41 7.35 -15.26 4.68
N ARG A 42 8.35 -14.49 5.10
CA ARG A 42 9.54 -14.19 4.30
C ARG A 42 10.64 -15.13 4.76
N GLY A 43 11.30 -15.81 3.83
CA GLY A 43 12.47 -16.63 4.16
C GLY A 43 13.57 -15.78 4.79
N GLY A 44 14.24 -16.31 5.82
CA GLY A 44 15.35 -15.65 6.51
C GLY A 44 14.97 -15.01 7.84
N GLN A 45 15.88 -14.19 8.39
CA GLN A 45 15.66 -13.48 9.66
C GLN A 45 15.04 -12.12 9.39
N ILE A 46 13.80 -11.92 9.82
CA ILE A 46 13.13 -10.61 9.82
C ILE A 46 13.62 -9.82 11.04
N ARG A 47 14.13 -8.61 10.81
CA ARG A 47 14.57 -7.71 11.90
C ARG A 47 13.35 -7.16 12.63
N ASP A 48 13.30 -7.36 13.94
CA ASP A 48 12.27 -6.76 14.79
C ASP A 48 12.58 -5.28 15.02
N LEU A 49 11.68 -4.40 14.55
CA LEU A 49 11.77 -2.95 14.70
C LEU A 49 10.54 -2.36 15.41
N ARG A 50 9.72 -3.20 16.06
CA ARG A 50 8.45 -2.80 16.70
C ARG A 50 8.64 -1.84 17.88
N SER A 51 9.84 -1.75 18.44
CA SER A 51 10.15 -0.86 19.57
C SER A 51 10.38 0.60 19.16
N LEU A 52 10.49 0.90 17.87
CA LEU A 52 10.68 2.28 17.40
C LEU A 52 9.36 3.04 17.36
N THR A 53 9.43 4.36 17.51
CA THR A 53 8.27 5.26 17.46
C THR A 53 7.91 5.58 16.01
N TRP A 54 7.35 4.58 15.32
CA TRP A 54 6.85 4.75 13.97
C TRP A 54 5.64 5.68 13.93
N PHE A 55 5.57 6.51 12.90
CA PHE A 55 4.42 7.39 12.65
C PHE A 55 4.07 7.44 11.16
N SER A 56 2.80 7.74 10.88
CA SER A 56 2.32 8.13 9.55
C SER A 56 1.77 9.55 9.59
N ILE A 57 1.68 10.21 8.43
CA ILE A 57 1.04 11.52 8.28
C ILE A 57 0.13 11.43 7.06
N ASP A 58 -1.16 11.28 7.32
CA ASP A 58 -2.20 11.06 6.30
C ASP A 58 -3.47 11.85 6.64
N ASN A 59 -4.45 11.81 5.73
CA ASN A 59 -5.77 12.39 6.00
C ASN A 59 -6.55 11.54 7.01
N ASP A 60 -7.53 12.14 7.68
CA ASP A 60 -8.36 11.51 8.70
C ASP A 60 -9.20 10.33 8.19
N ASP A 61 -9.46 10.28 6.88
CA ASP A 61 -10.22 9.21 6.22
C ASP A 61 -9.34 8.14 5.53
N THR A 62 -8.01 8.28 5.59
CA THR A 62 -7.07 7.33 4.96
C THR A 62 -7.07 5.99 5.70
N ARG A 63 -7.03 4.89 4.95
CA ARG A 63 -7.04 3.52 5.52
C ARG A 63 -5.93 2.62 4.98
N ASP A 64 -5.37 2.98 3.83
CA ASP A 64 -4.26 2.37 3.12
C ASP A 64 -2.95 3.07 3.50
N LEU A 65 -2.50 2.85 4.74
CA LEU A 65 -1.25 3.39 5.25
C LEU A 65 -0.09 2.58 4.66
N ASP A 66 0.41 3.03 3.51
CA ASP A 66 1.45 2.33 2.76
C ASP A 66 2.86 2.56 3.32
N GLN A 67 3.04 3.57 4.18
CA GLN A 67 4.35 3.91 4.73
C GLN A 67 4.30 4.37 6.19
N LEU A 68 5.37 4.13 6.93
CA LEU A 68 5.65 4.71 8.24
C LEU A 68 7.06 5.30 8.27
N SER A 69 7.28 6.28 9.13
CA SER A 69 8.56 6.94 9.33
C SER A 69 9.01 6.92 10.78
N VAL A 70 10.33 6.88 11.00
CA VAL A 70 11.00 7.19 12.27
C VAL A 70 12.07 8.22 11.97
N ALA A 71 12.13 9.29 12.75
CA ALA A 71 13.17 10.30 12.64
C ALA A 71 13.82 10.53 14.02
N GLU A 72 15.14 10.41 14.07
CA GLU A 72 15.92 10.60 15.30
C GLU A 72 17.07 11.57 15.04
N ALA A 73 17.28 12.52 15.95
CA ALA A 73 18.40 13.44 15.86
C ALA A 73 19.74 12.71 16.12
N LEU A 74 20.76 13.04 15.33
CA LEU A 74 22.13 12.58 15.47
C LEU A 74 23.06 13.78 15.79
N PRO A 75 24.28 13.52 16.30
CA PRO A 75 25.27 14.57 16.50
C PRO A 75 25.57 15.39 15.22
N GLY A 76 25.96 16.65 15.41
CA GLY A 76 26.31 17.54 14.30
C GLY A 76 25.12 18.02 13.46
N GLY A 77 23.89 17.91 13.99
CA GLY A 77 22.67 18.33 13.31
C GLY A 77 22.18 17.36 12.22
N ALA A 78 22.76 16.17 12.15
CA ALA A 78 22.26 15.10 11.30
C ALA A 78 20.99 14.46 11.89
N ALA A 79 20.30 13.65 11.08
CA ALA A 79 19.19 12.82 11.51
C ALA A 79 19.33 11.41 10.93
N ARG A 80 18.90 10.41 11.68
CA ARG A 80 18.62 9.07 11.17
C ARG A 80 17.15 9.02 10.79
N LEU A 81 16.86 8.63 9.56
CA LEU A 81 15.52 8.45 9.03
C LEU A 81 15.34 6.99 8.64
N LEU A 82 14.28 6.34 9.14
CA LEU A 82 13.83 5.05 8.64
C LEU A 82 12.47 5.27 7.97
N VAL A 83 12.32 4.75 6.77
CA VAL A 83 11.05 4.71 6.05
C VAL A 83 10.68 3.24 5.86
N ALA A 84 9.60 2.81 6.49
CA ALA A 84 9.00 1.50 6.28
C ALA A 84 7.93 1.62 5.19
N VAL A 85 7.98 0.77 4.18
CA VAL A 85 6.96 0.64 3.15
C VAL A 85 6.26 -0.71 3.31
N ALA A 86 4.93 -0.72 3.27
CA ALA A 86 4.12 -1.93 3.39
C ALA A 86 4.61 -3.01 2.43
N ASP A 87 4.85 -4.20 2.95
CA ASP A 87 5.31 -5.32 2.14
C ASP A 87 4.12 -6.02 1.48
N VAL A 88 3.63 -5.44 0.38
CA VAL A 88 2.45 -5.95 -0.34
C VAL A 88 2.74 -7.28 -1.05
N ASP A 89 3.99 -7.51 -1.46
CA ASP A 89 4.42 -8.67 -2.26
C ASP A 89 4.11 -10.01 -1.55
N VAL A 90 4.21 -10.05 -0.22
CA VAL A 90 3.89 -11.25 0.58
C VAL A 90 2.40 -11.61 0.54
N LEU A 91 1.52 -10.69 0.13
CA LEU A 91 0.07 -10.86 0.07
C LEU A 91 -0.46 -10.94 -1.37
N ALA A 92 0.34 -10.52 -2.35
CA ALA A 92 0.00 -10.49 -3.77
C ALA A 92 1.17 -11.08 -4.59
N PRO A 93 1.37 -12.41 -4.53
CA PRO A 93 2.53 -13.05 -5.15
C PRO A 93 2.53 -12.91 -6.68
N LEU A 94 3.73 -12.77 -7.23
CA LEU A 94 3.96 -12.70 -8.68
C LEU A 94 3.29 -13.88 -9.43
N GLY A 95 2.57 -13.57 -10.50
CA GLY A 95 1.83 -14.53 -11.32
C GLY A 95 0.46 -14.92 -10.75
N GLY A 96 0.07 -14.38 -9.59
CA GLY A 96 -1.26 -14.53 -9.01
C GLY A 96 -2.36 -13.79 -9.79
N ALA A 97 -3.61 -14.04 -9.43
CA ALA A 97 -4.76 -13.34 -9.98
C ALA A 97 -4.87 -11.89 -9.46
N VAL A 98 -4.42 -11.62 -8.23
CA VAL A 98 -4.28 -10.25 -7.72
C VAL A 98 -3.19 -9.52 -8.50
N ASP A 99 -2.02 -10.13 -8.67
CA ASP A 99 -0.91 -9.58 -9.48
C ASP A 99 -1.36 -9.28 -10.93
N ALA A 100 -2.08 -10.20 -11.58
CA ALA A 100 -2.61 -9.97 -12.92
C ALA A 100 -3.55 -8.75 -13.00
N HIS A 101 -4.39 -8.51 -12.00
CA HIS A 101 -5.24 -7.32 -11.96
C HIS A 101 -4.42 -6.05 -11.70
N ALA A 102 -3.47 -6.11 -10.76
CA ALA A 102 -2.58 -5.01 -10.45
C ALA A 102 -1.73 -4.63 -11.67
N ALA A 103 -1.22 -5.60 -12.43
CA ALA A 103 -0.50 -5.39 -13.68
C ALA A 103 -1.38 -4.73 -14.76
N ALA A 104 -2.65 -5.16 -14.89
CA ALA A 104 -3.58 -4.58 -15.85
C ALA A 104 -3.93 -3.12 -15.53
N ASN A 105 -4.14 -2.78 -14.26
CA ASN A 105 -4.51 -1.42 -13.85
C ASN A 105 -3.30 -0.51 -13.59
N THR A 106 -2.16 -1.07 -13.19
CA THR A 106 -0.88 -0.43 -12.81
C THR A 106 -0.94 0.55 -11.64
N THR A 107 -2.09 1.15 -11.37
CA THR A 107 -2.33 2.15 -10.34
C THR A 107 -3.79 2.10 -9.90
N SER A 108 -4.08 2.59 -8.69
CA SER A 108 -5.44 2.95 -8.30
C SER A 108 -5.88 4.15 -9.16
N VAL A 109 -7.12 4.13 -9.65
CA VAL A 109 -7.68 5.21 -10.47
C VAL A 109 -8.71 5.99 -9.67
N TYR A 110 -8.40 7.27 -9.46
CA TYR A 110 -9.25 8.21 -8.73
C TYR A 110 -10.11 9.00 -9.73
N THR A 111 -11.43 8.89 -9.60
CA THR A 111 -12.39 9.64 -10.41
C THR A 111 -13.29 10.48 -9.52
N ALA A 112 -13.99 11.45 -10.10
CA ALA A 112 -15.03 12.19 -9.38
C ALA A 112 -16.20 11.30 -8.90
N ALA A 113 -16.35 10.10 -9.48
CA ALA A 113 -17.42 9.15 -9.18
C ALA A 113 -16.95 7.99 -8.27
N GLY A 114 -15.75 8.10 -7.69
CA GLY A 114 -15.16 7.10 -6.80
C GLY A 114 -13.79 6.61 -7.26
N VAL A 115 -13.23 5.71 -6.45
CA VAL A 115 -11.90 5.13 -6.64
C VAL A 115 -12.02 3.69 -7.12
N PHE A 116 -11.21 3.33 -8.11
CA PHE A 116 -11.02 1.97 -8.58
C PHE A 116 -9.63 1.51 -8.12
N PRO A 117 -9.54 0.78 -7.00
CA PRO A 117 -8.27 0.46 -6.38
C PRO A 117 -7.48 -0.57 -7.22
N MET A 118 -6.15 -0.44 -7.20
CA MET A 118 -5.26 -1.42 -7.84
C MET A 118 -5.33 -2.80 -7.20
N LEU A 119 -5.54 -2.84 -5.88
CA LEU A 119 -5.58 -4.05 -5.08
C LEU A 119 -6.94 -4.18 -4.40
N PRO A 120 -7.43 -5.41 -4.14
CA PRO A 120 -8.63 -5.60 -3.35
C PRO A 120 -8.52 -4.90 -1.99
N HIS A 121 -9.58 -4.23 -1.53
CA HIS A 121 -9.59 -3.47 -0.27
C HIS A 121 -9.11 -4.28 0.94
N LEU A 122 -9.39 -5.58 0.95
CA LEU A 122 -8.88 -6.50 1.97
C LEU A 122 -7.35 -6.47 2.07
N LEU A 123 -6.66 -6.40 0.94
CA LEU A 123 -5.21 -6.28 0.95
C LEU A 123 -4.82 -4.86 1.33
N SER A 124 -5.26 -3.86 0.55
CA SER A 124 -4.74 -2.49 0.66
C SER A 124 -5.11 -1.75 1.95
N THR A 125 -6.30 -1.96 2.49
CA THR A 125 -6.80 -1.19 3.65
C THR A 125 -6.80 -1.96 4.96
N ASP A 126 -6.44 -3.25 4.95
CA ASP A 126 -6.45 -4.12 6.14
C ASP A 126 -5.12 -4.86 6.28
N LEU A 127 -4.84 -5.84 5.41
CA LEU A 127 -3.72 -6.76 5.61
C LEU A 127 -2.34 -6.14 5.36
N SER A 128 -2.17 -5.28 4.35
CA SER A 128 -0.89 -4.60 4.09
C SER A 128 -0.76 -3.26 4.80
N SER A 129 -1.88 -2.62 5.13
CA SER A 129 -1.89 -1.30 5.75
C SER A 129 -1.20 -1.32 7.13
N LEU A 130 -0.34 -0.34 7.35
CA LEU A 130 0.51 -0.21 8.54
C LEU A 130 -0.23 0.45 9.71
N HIS A 131 -1.36 -0.17 10.09
CA HIS A 131 -2.25 0.30 11.15
C HIS A 131 -1.57 0.35 12.52
N GLU A 132 -1.95 1.34 13.32
CA GLU A 132 -1.50 1.49 14.71
C GLU A 132 -1.82 0.24 15.55
N GLY A 133 -0.86 -0.17 16.38
CA GLY A 133 -1.03 -1.28 17.32
C GLY A 133 -1.06 -2.66 16.67
N GLN A 134 -0.72 -2.77 15.38
CA GLN A 134 -0.69 -4.05 14.66
C GLN A 134 0.70 -4.34 14.11
N ASP A 135 1.13 -5.59 14.29
CA ASP A 135 2.38 -6.06 13.70
C ASP A 135 2.20 -6.25 12.19
N ARG A 136 3.14 -5.72 11.41
CA ARG A 136 3.13 -5.75 9.95
C ARG A 136 4.54 -5.99 9.40
N LEU A 137 4.59 -6.67 8.25
CA LEU A 137 5.81 -6.75 7.45
C LEU A 137 5.97 -5.47 6.64
N ALA A 138 7.21 -5.00 6.56
CA ALA A 138 7.58 -3.85 5.78
C ALA A 138 8.99 -4.00 5.21
N VAL A 139 9.21 -3.38 4.06
CA VAL A 139 10.55 -3.12 3.54
C VAL A 139 11.02 -1.79 4.14
N VAL A 140 12.13 -1.82 4.87
CA VAL A 140 12.64 -0.64 5.59
C VAL A 140 13.89 -0.10 4.90
N VAL A 141 13.86 1.19 4.58
CA VAL A 141 15.01 1.95 4.08
C VAL A 141 15.54 2.82 5.22
N GLU A 142 16.78 2.60 5.61
CA GLU A 142 17.49 3.42 6.61
C GLU A 142 18.42 4.41 5.89
N MET A 143 18.35 5.68 6.29
CA MET A 143 19.11 6.78 5.70
C MET A 143 19.65 7.68 6.80
N GLN A 144 20.83 8.26 6.57
CA GLN A 144 21.31 9.37 7.38
C GLN A 144 21.21 10.67 6.59
N VAL A 145 20.50 11.65 7.12
CA VAL A 145 20.38 12.99 6.53
C VAL A 145 21.31 13.94 7.30
N ARG A 146 22.25 14.59 6.61
CA ARG A 146 23.17 15.55 7.24
C ARG A 146 22.47 16.88 7.52
N ALA A 147 23.11 17.75 8.31
CA ALA A 147 22.59 19.07 8.65
C ALA A 147 22.32 19.97 7.43
N ASP A 148 23.01 19.73 6.31
CA ASP A 148 22.81 20.43 5.04
C ASP A 148 21.72 19.80 4.15
N GLY A 149 21.03 18.76 4.65
CA GLY A 149 20.00 18.01 3.92
C GLY A 149 20.56 16.93 2.98
N THR A 150 21.87 16.74 2.88
CA THR A 150 22.42 15.67 2.03
C THR A 150 22.16 14.30 2.63
N VAL A 151 21.73 13.36 1.79
CA VAL A 151 21.53 11.96 2.17
C VAL A 151 22.87 11.22 2.07
N ALA A 152 23.27 10.58 3.17
CA ALA A 152 24.35 9.62 3.22
C ALA A 152 23.76 8.20 3.31
N GLN A 153 24.43 7.27 2.65
CA GLN A 153 24.10 5.86 2.76
C GLN A 153 24.49 5.38 4.17
N ALA A 154 23.54 4.75 4.87
CA ALA A 154 23.79 4.06 6.14
C ALA A 154 24.40 2.69 5.89
#